data_AF-A0A0D3JVL9-F1
#
_entry.id   AF-A0A0D3JVL9-F1
#
_cell.length_a   1.000
_cell.length_b   1.000
_cell.length_c   1.000
_cell.angle_alpha   90.00
_cell.angle_beta   90.00
_cell.angle_gamma   90.00
#
_symmetry.space_group_name_H-M   'P 1'
#
loop_
_entity.id
_entity.type
_entity.pdbx_description
1 polymer ?
#
loop_
_entity_poly.entity_id
_entity_poly.type
_entity_poly.pdbx_seq_one_letter_code
_entity_poly.pdbx_strand_id
1 'polypeptide(L)'
;FFPDIDKVRYEGPSSRNPLAFKQYAEDEVVAGRTMKEWLRFSIAYWHTWRGNGGDIFGLDGTINRPWEDRALSEMDMALRRVDVNAEFCEKVGAPYYCFHDLDVRPEGATQAESDANFDIIAERLGEVQAASGLKLLWGTANLFTPRRYMNGAATNPDPAVFARAAASVKKCLEVTHRLGGENYVLWGGREGYQSILNTNVRLELDNLARFLSMVAEHKHKVGFRG
;
A
#
# COMPACT_ATOMS: atom_id res chain seq x y z
N PHE A 1 6.25 19.79 2.10
CA PHE A 1 6.60 19.28 0.76
C PHE A 1 5.86 19.99 -0.36
N PHE A 2 4.64 20.50 -0.13
CA PHE A 2 3.85 21.22 -1.13
C PHE A 2 3.57 22.66 -0.66
N PRO A 3 4.59 23.52 -0.45
CA PRO A 3 4.43 24.81 0.24
C PRO A 3 3.42 25.74 -0.44
N ASP A 4 3.30 25.67 -1.77
CA ASP A 4 2.42 26.53 -2.57
C ASP A 4 0.99 25.97 -2.72
N ILE A 5 0.68 24.86 -2.05
CA ILE A 5 -0.64 24.20 -2.10
C ILE A 5 -1.26 24.26 -0.71
N ASP A 6 -2.31 25.06 -0.59
CA ASP A 6 -3.20 25.07 0.57
C ASP A 6 -4.11 23.83 0.58
N LYS A 7 -4.80 23.61 1.71
CA LYS A 7 -5.86 22.60 1.79
C LYS A 7 -6.94 22.90 0.74
N VAL A 8 -7.22 21.92 -0.13
CA VAL A 8 -8.22 21.97 -1.20
C VAL A 8 -9.60 22.07 -0.57
N ARG A 9 -10.37 23.08 -0.97
CA ARG A 9 -11.72 23.36 -0.45
C ARG A 9 -12.78 23.14 -1.53
N TYR A 10 -14.01 22.94 -1.10
CA TYR A 10 -15.17 22.97 -1.99
C TYR A 10 -15.54 24.41 -2.35
N GLU A 11 -15.70 24.69 -3.64
CA GLU A 11 -16.12 25.99 -4.18
C GLU A 11 -17.36 25.91 -5.10
N GLY A 12 -17.93 24.71 -5.25
CA GLY A 12 -19.14 24.49 -6.04
C GLY A 12 -18.94 24.34 -7.56
N PRO A 13 -20.00 23.94 -8.28
CA PRO A 13 -19.93 23.48 -9.67
C PRO A 13 -19.55 24.57 -10.68
N SER A 14 -19.74 25.85 -10.31
CA SER A 14 -19.38 26.98 -11.15
C SER A 14 -17.93 27.43 -10.99
N SER A 15 -17.19 26.94 -9.99
CA SER A 15 -15.80 27.34 -9.79
C SER A 15 -14.93 26.99 -10.99
N ARG A 16 -13.97 27.87 -11.28
CA ARG A 16 -12.91 27.68 -12.28
C ARG A 16 -11.54 27.48 -11.65
N ASN A 17 -11.42 27.60 -10.33
CA ASN A 17 -10.16 27.39 -9.61
C ASN A 17 -9.75 25.91 -9.76
N PRO A 18 -8.65 25.55 -10.43
CA PRO A 18 -8.27 24.14 -10.62
C PRO A 18 -7.99 23.41 -9.30
N LEU A 19 -7.59 24.13 -8.23
CA LEU A 19 -7.22 23.58 -6.92
C LEU A 19 -8.36 23.69 -5.88
N ALA A 20 -9.59 23.46 -6.35
CA ALA A 20 -10.79 23.37 -5.52
C ALA A 20 -11.67 22.19 -5.94
N PHE A 21 -12.46 21.64 -5.02
CA PHE A 21 -13.51 20.69 -5.35
C PHE A 21 -14.75 21.41 -5.89
N LYS A 22 -15.36 20.84 -6.93
CA LYS A 22 -16.56 21.39 -7.58
C LYS A 22 -17.83 20.61 -7.24
N GLN A 23 -17.64 19.36 -6.81
CA GLN A 23 -18.71 18.41 -6.54
C GLN A 23 -18.54 17.70 -5.19
N TYR A 24 -17.31 17.60 -4.68
CA TYR A 24 -17.04 16.96 -3.41
C TYR A 24 -17.06 17.99 -2.29
N ALA A 25 -18.18 18.05 -1.56
CA ALA A 25 -18.32 18.76 -0.30
C ALA A 25 -18.31 17.71 0.83
N GLU A 26 -17.23 17.64 1.62
CA GLU A 26 -17.00 16.50 2.51
C GLU A 26 -18.12 16.27 3.54
N ASP A 27 -18.73 17.36 4.04
CA ASP A 27 -19.80 17.36 5.03
C ASP A 27 -21.22 17.37 4.43
N GLU A 28 -21.36 17.41 3.09
CA GLU A 28 -22.68 17.36 2.46
C GLU A 28 -23.34 16.00 2.72
N VAL A 29 -24.55 16.03 3.29
CA VAL A 29 -25.31 14.81 3.61
C VAL A 29 -26.09 14.37 2.40
N VAL A 30 -25.77 13.17 1.90
CA VAL A 30 -26.48 12.49 0.81
C VAL A 30 -27.07 11.21 1.36
N ALA A 31 -28.40 11.06 1.27
CA ALA A 31 -29.10 9.86 1.75
C ALA A 31 -28.73 9.45 3.19
N GLY A 32 -28.57 10.44 4.10
CA GLY A 32 -28.36 10.22 5.53
C GLY A 32 -26.92 9.97 5.98
N ARG A 33 -25.92 10.09 5.09
CA ARG A 33 -24.49 10.03 5.44
C ARG A 33 -23.74 11.15 4.72
N THR A 34 -22.62 11.61 5.26
CA THR A 34 -21.82 12.63 4.57
C THR A 34 -21.15 12.05 3.32
N MET A 35 -20.81 12.88 2.34
CA MET A 35 -20.07 12.43 1.17
C MET A 35 -18.75 11.75 1.56
N LYS A 36 -18.06 12.27 2.58
CA LYS A 36 -16.83 11.66 3.12
C LYS A 36 -17.05 10.23 3.62
N GLU A 37 -18.15 9.99 4.31
CA GLU A 37 -18.53 8.66 4.81
C GLU A 37 -18.92 7.70 3.70
N TRP A 38 -19.56 8.19 2.63
CA TRP A 38 -19.87 7.38 1.45
C TRP A 38 -18.63 7.02 0.65
N LEU A 39 -17.82 8.02 0.32
CA LEU A 39 -16.75 7.90 -0.66
C LEU A 39 -15.49 7.30 -0.07
N ARG A 40 -15.18 7.61 1.20
CA ARG A 40 -14.06 7.03 1.94
C ARG A 40 -12.75 7.02 1.13
N PHE A 41 -12.43 8.15 0.50
CA PHE A 41 -11.28 8.24 -0.40
C PHE A 41 -9.99 7.80 0.27
N SER A 42 -9.18 7.04 -0.49
CA SER A 42 -7.90 6.50 -0.05
C SER A 42 -6.81 6.86 -1.05
N ILE A 43 -5.66 7.30 -0.56
CA ILE A 43 -4.47 7.55 -1.39
C ILE A 43 -3.65 6.29 -1.54
N ALA A 44 -3.35 5.92 -2.78
CA ALA A 44 -2.54 4.75 -3.13
C ALA A 44 -1.04 5.08 -3.07
N TYR A 45 -0.35 4.55 -2.06
CA TYR A 45 1.04 4.90 -1.76
C TYR A 45 1.99 4.66 -2.95
N TRP A 46 1.84 3.52 -3.64
CA TRP A 46 2.72 3.13 -4.75
C TRP A 46 2.67 4.13 -5.91
N HIS A 47 1.49 4.58 -6.33
CA HIS A 47 1.40 5.51 -7.46
C HIS A 47 1.76 6.94 -7.07
N THR A 48 1.34 7.40 -5.89
CA THR A 48 1.50 8.80 -5.52
C THR A 48 2.93 9.11 -5.08
N TRP A 49 3.59 8.19 -4.36
CA TRP A 49 4.89 8.45 -3.74
C TRP A 49 6.06 7.71 -4.39
N ARG A 50 5.82 6.49 -4.88
CA ARG A 50 6.86 5.62 -5.46
C ARG A 50 6.90 5.62 -6.99
N GLY A 51 5.81 6.01 -7.64
CA GLY A 51 5.75 6.11 -9.10
C GLY A 51 6.69 7.20 -9.63
N ASN A 52 7.68 6.81 -10.42
CA ASN A 52 8.64 7.73 -11.06
C ASN A 52 8.25 8.08 -12.52
N GLY A 53 7.13 7.57 -13.02
CA GLY A 53 6.71 7.77 -14.42
C GLY A 53 7.53 6.97 -15.43
N GLY A 54 8.25 5.94 -15.00
CA GLY A 54 8.91 4.99 -15.90
C GLY A 54 7.91 4.06 -16.58
N ASP A 55 8.29 3.58 -17.76
CA ASP A 55 7.55 2.58 -18.53
C ASP A 55 8.49 1.51 -19.09
N ILE A 56 7.94 0.55 -19.83
CA ILE A 56 8.71 -0.58 -20.38
C ILE A 56 9.77 -0.18 -21.43
N PHE A 57 9.74 1.05 -21.93
CA PHE A 57 10.70 1.61 -22.89
C PHE A 57 11.63 2.66 -22.28
N GLY A 58 11.35 3.12 -21.06
CA GLY A 58 12.18 4.04 -20.28
C GLY A 58 11.99 3.84 -18.78
N LEU A 59 12.81 2.97 -18.17
CA LEU A 59 12.66 2.56 -16.78
C LEU A 59 13.05 3.64 -15.75
N ASP A 60 13.96 4.54 -16.13
CA ASP A 60 14.45 5.61 -15.24
C ASP A 60 13.35 6.60 -14.83
N GLY A 61 12.30 6.70 -15.64
CA GLY A 61 11.16 7.58 -15.40
C GLY A 61 11.46 9.05 -15.65
N THR A 62 10.46 9.88 -15.39
CA THR A 62 10.47 11.32 -15.70
C THR A 62 10.20 12.20 -14.48
N ILE A 63 9.77 11.59 -13.38
CA ILE A 63 9.30 12.31 -12.19
C ILE A 63 10.40 12.33 -11.14
N ASN A 64 11.03 13.49 -10.97
CA ASN A 64 11.97 13.74 -9.88
C ASN A 64 11.23 14.32 -8.67
N ARG A 65 11.31 13.65 -7.52
CA ARG A 65 10.63 14.05 -6.28
C ARG A 65 11.62 14.42 -5.17
N PRO A 66 11.36 15.47 -4.38
CA PRO A 66 12.26 15.93 -3.32
C PRO A 66 12.38 14.95 -2.13
N TRP A 67 11.49 13.97 -2.04
CA TRP A 67 11.55 12.91 -1.04
C TRP A 67 12.31 11.65 -1.50
N GLU A 68 12.71 11.57 -2.77
CA GLU A 68 13.59 10.53 -3.32
C GLU A 68 15.05 11.02 -3.38
N ASP A 69 15.52 11.63 -2.29
CA ASP A 69 16.86 12.19 -2.20
C ASP A 69 17.90 11.10 -1.96
N ARG A 70 18.67 10.77 -2.99
CA ARG A 70 19.70 9.71 -2.97
C ARG A 70 20.89 10.01 -2.06
N ALA A 71 20.97 11.21 -1.48
CA ALA A 71 21.94 11.49 -0.41
C ALA A 71 21.54 10.86 0.94
N LEU A 72 20.29 10.40 1.08
CA LEU A 72 19.76 9.78 2.28
C LEU A 72 19.83 8.25 2.23
N SER A 73 19.75 7.63 3.41
CA SER A 73 19.51 6.19 3.48
C SER A 73 18.10 5.84 2.96
N GLU A 74 17.91 4.60 2.52
CA GLU A 74 16.58 4.14 2.08
C GLU A 74 15.53 4.23 3.20
N MET A 75 15.96 4.02 4.46
CA MET A 75 15.10 4.16 5.63
C MET A 75 14.68 5.62 5.84
N ASP A 76 15.61 6.57 5.73
CA ASP A 76 15.29 8.00 5.87
C ASP A 76 14.36 8.49 4.76
N MET A 77 14.55 8.02 3.52
CA MET A 77 13.60 8.28 2.43
C MET A 77 12.22 7.68 2.73
N ALA A 78 12.17 6.46 3.29
CA ALA A 78 10.92 5.82 3.68
C ALA A 78 10.18 6.58 4.79
N LEU A 79 10.87 6.97 5.85
CA LEU A 79 10.32 7.80 6.93
C LEU A 79 9.84 9.16 6.40
N ARG A 80 10.62 9.79 5.52
CA ARG A 80 10.24 11.05 4.87
C ARG A 80 8.94 10.92 4.06
N ARG A 81 8.77 9.83 3.30
CA ARG A 81 7.53 9.59 2.52
C ARG A 81 6.29 9.45 3.41
N VAL A 82 6.43 8.97 4.65
CA VAL A 82 5.31 8.94 5.62
C VAL A 82 4.79 10.36 5.88
N ASP A 83 5.69 11.31 6.12
CA ASP A 83 5.32 12.71 6.35
C ASP A 83 4.75 13.37 5.09
N VAL A 84 5.31 13.06 3.91
CA VAL A 84 4.78 13.52 2.61
C VAL A 84 3.34 13.05 2.42
N ASN A 85 3.07 11.76 2.69
CA ASN A 85 1.74 11.18 2.56
C ASN A 85 0.74 11.88 3.51
N ALA A 86 1.14 12.14 4.75
CA ALA A 86 0.31 12.82 5.73
C ALA A 86 -0.07 14.23 5.27
N GLU A 87 0.92 15.05 4.89
CA GLU A 87 0.69 16.41 4.40
C GLU A 87 -0.24 16.42 3.18
N PHE A 88 -0.02 15.50 2.23
CA PHE A 88 -0.87 15.44 1.05
C PHE A 88 -2.30 15.03 1.39
N CYS A 89 -2.48 13.97 2.19
CA CYS A 89 -3.81 13.50 2.59
C CYS A 89 -4.58 14.60 3.33
N GLU A 90 -3.92 15.35 4.20
CA GLU A 90 -4.50 16.52 4.87
C GLU A 90 -4.95 17.57 3.84
N LYS A 91 -4.08 17.93 2.89
CA LYS A 91 -4.36 18.94 1.88
C LYS A 91 -5.49 18.57 0.93
N VAL A 92 -5.57 17.31 0.50
CA VAL A 92 -6.66 16.85 -0.37
C VAL A 92 -7.90 16.37 0.40
N GLY A 93 -7.87 16.37 1.74
CA GLY A 93 -8.99 15.92 2.58
C GLY A 93 -9.28 14.41 2.47
N ALA A 94 -8.26 13.59 2.15
CA ALA A 94 -8.41 12.14 2.06
C ALA A 94 -8.34 11.50 3.45
N PRO A 95 -9.39 10.80 3.91
CA PRO A 95 -9.40 10.19 5.25
C PRO A 95 -8.57 8.90 5.34
N TYR A 96 -8.24 8.27 4.21
CA TYR A 96 -7.51 7.02 4.18
C TYR A 96 -6.27 7.03 3.28
N TYR A 97 -5.41 6.05 3.51
CA TYR A 97 -4.35 5.62 2.60
C TYR A 97 -4.30 4.09 2.52
N CYS A 98 -3.62 3.57 1.50
CA CYS A 98 -3.34 2.15 1.33
C CYS A 98 -1.93 1.93 0.77
N PHE A 99 -1.30 0.80 1.10
CA PHE A 99 0.08 0.51 0.70
C PHE A 99 0.30 -0.98 0.41
N HIS A 100 1.32 -1.27 -0.41
CA HIS A 100 2.07 -2.52 -0.28
C HIS A 100 3.21 -2.35 0.72
N ASP A 101 3.63 -3.43 1.39
CA ASP A 101 4.75 -3.40 2.33
C ASP A 101 6.00 -2.73 1.72
N LEU A 102 6.41 -3.14 0.52
CA LEU A 102 7.58 -2.59 -0.17
C LEU A 102 7.44 -1.12 -0.61
N ASP A 103 6.24 -0.55 -0.58
CA ASP A 103 6.05 0.88 -0.87
C ASP A 103 6.53 1.74 0.30
N VAL A 104 6.31 1.25 1.52
CA VAL A 104 6.54 2.00 2.76
C VAL A 104 7.85 1.65 3.44
N ARG A 105 8.37 0.43 3.30
CA ARG A 105 9.61 -0.02 3.98
C ARG A 105 10.69 -0.49 3.00
N PRO A 106 11.98 -0.26 3.31
CA PRO A 106 13.09 -0.79 2.52
C PRO A 106 13.26 -2.32 2.71
N GLU A 107 13.66 -3.03 1.65
CA GLU A 107 13.95 -4.47 1.74
C GLU A 107 15.30 -4.71 2.42
N GLY A 108 15.31 -5.59 3.44
CA GLY A 108 16.54 -6.03 4.10
C GLY A 108 17.17 -7.22 3.37
N ALA A 109 18.43 -7.54 3.70
CA ALA A 109 19.12 -8.70 3.12
C ALA A 109 18.48 -10.02 3.58
N THR A 110 17.82 -10.02 4.74
CA THR A 110 17.11 -11.17 5.30
C THR A 110 15.62 -10.87 5.56
N GLN A 111 14.83 -11.91 5.87
CA GLN A 111 13.46 -11.72 6.35
C GLN A 111 13.44 -10.94 7.68
N ALA A 112 14.34 -11.27 8.61
CA ALA A 112 14.39 -10.62 9.92
C ALA A 112 14.69 -9.12 9.79
N GLU A 113 15.64 -8.74 8.93
CA GLU A 113 15.93 -7.33 8.65
C GLU A 113 14.76 -6.63 7.96
N SER A 114 14.10 -7.31 7.01
CA SER A 114 12.90 -6.81 6.35
C SER A 114 11.77 -6.52 7.35
N ASP A 115 11.55 -7.42 8.30
CA ASP A 115 10.52 -7.30 9.32
C ASP A 115 10.85 -6.18 10.31
N ALA A 116 12.13 -6.06 10.71
CA ALA A 116 12.61 -4.99 11.59
C ALA A 116 12.48 -3.60 10.93
N ASN A 117 12.84 -3.49 9.64
CA ASN A 117 12.62 -2.27 8.87
C ASN A 117 11.14 -1.89 8.80
N PHE A 118 10.25 -2.88 8.65
CA PHE A 118 8.83 -2.62 8.61
C PHE A 118 8.28 -2.17 9.98
N ASP A 119 8.81 -2.70 11.09
CA ASP A 119 8.40 -2.28 12.43
C ASP A 119 8.70 -0.80 12.70
N ILE A 120 9.86 -0.31 12.24
CA ILE A 120 10.26 1.11 12.35
C ILE A 120 9.26 2.00 11.58
N ILE A 121 8.93 1.61 10.34
CA ILE A 121 7.98 2.38 9.53
C ILE A 121 6.56 2.29 10.10
N ALA A 122 6.15 1.14 10.63
CA ALA A 122 4.86 0.97 11.28
C ALA A 122 4.73 1.86 12.53
N GLU A 123 5.79 2.01 13.31
CA GLU A 123 5.80 2.96 14.43
C GLU A 123 5.56 4.39 13.94
N ARG A 124 6.33 4.85 12.94
CA ARG A 124 6.16 6.20 12.37
C ARG A 124 4.77 6.44 11.77
N LEU A 125 4.23 5.46 11.03
CA LEU A 125 2.87 5.52 10.50
C LEU A 125 1.85 5.65 11.63
N GLY A 126 2.00 4.89 12.71
CA GLY A 126 1.13 4.96 13.89
C GLY A 126 1.14 6.33 14.56
N GLU A 127 2.32 6.93 14.74
CA GLU A 127 2.46 8.30 15.27
C GLU A 127 1.71 9.33 14.41
N VAL A 128 1.90 9.25 13.09
CA VAL A 128 1.25 10.16 12.14
C VAL A 128 -0.26 9.96 12.12
N GLN A 129 -0.76 8.73 12.16
CA GLN A 129 -2.19 8.44 12.26
C GLN A 129 -2.78 9.02 13.55
N ALA A 130 -2.09 8.90 14.68
CA ALA A 130 -2.53 9.46 15.96
C ALA A 130 -2.56 10.99 15.94
N ALA A 131 -1.57 11.64 15.30
CA ALA A 131 -1.49 13.10 15.24
C ALA A 131 -2.48 13.73 14.24
N SER A 132 -2.75 13.07 13.11
CA SER A 132 -3.54 13.64 12.01
C SER A 132 -4.98 13.12 11.91
N GLY A 133 -5.28 11.99 12.55
CA GLY A 133 -6.54 11.27 12.36
C GLY A 133 -6.63 10.50 11.03
N LEU A 134 -5.55 10.44 10.24
CA LEU A 134 -5.46 9.61 9.04
C LEU A 134 -5.61 8.12 9.37
N LYS A 135 -6.26 7.36 8.50
CA LYS A 135 -6.54 5.93 8.71
C LYS A 135 -5.98 5.06 7.60
N LEU A 136 -5.60 3.83 7.95
CA LEU A 136 -5.23 2.83 6.96
C LEU A 136 -6.52 2.15 6.44
N LEU A 137 -6.82 2.25 5.14
CA LEU A 137 -7.94 1.49 4.58
C LEU A 137 -7.57 0.03 4.45
N TRP A 138 -6.37 -0.25 3.91
CA TRP A 138 -5.82 -1.59 3.81
C TRP A 138 -4.32 -1.59 3.55
N GLY A 139 -3.66 -2.65 4.01
CA GLY A 139 -2.32 -3.04 3.59
C GLY A 139 -2.36 -4.30 2.73
N THR A 140 -1.26 -4.57 2.03
CA THR A 140 -1.05 -5.79 1.23
C THR A 140 0.44 -6.07 1.08
N ALA A 141 0.81 -7.32 0.82
CA ALA A 141 2.21 -7.66 0.52
C ALA A 141 2.47 -7.52 -1.00
N ASN A 142 3.57 -6.87 -1.38
CA ASN A 142 4.04 -6.89 -2.76
C ASN A 142 4.76 -8.23 -3.04
N LEU A 143 4.01 -9.17 -3.60
CA LEU A 143 4.49 -10.49 -3.99
C LEU A 143 4.72 -10.63 -5.49
N PHE A 144 5.06 -9.53 -6.18
CA PHE A 144 5.13 -9.51 -7.64
C PHE A 144 6.28 -8.70 -8.25
N THR A 145 6.79 -7.70 -7.52
CA THR A 145 7.92 -6.88 -7.97
C THR A 145 9.26 -7.59 -7.80
N PRO A 146 9.60 -8.16 -6.61
CA PRO A 146 10.87 -8.87 -6.45
C PRO A 146 11.02 -10.04 -7.44
N ARG A 147 12.20 -10.15 -8.07
CA ARG A 147 12.51 -11.18 -9.08
C ARG A 147 12.24 -12.61 -8.59
N ARG A 148 12.34 -12.87 -7.29
CA ARG A 148 12.04 -14.18 -6.68
C ARG A 148 10.63 -14.68 -7.00
N TYR A 149 9.67 -13.78 -7.26
CA TYR A 149 8.29 -14.12 -7.57
C TYR A 149 8.01 -14.23 -9.08
N MET A 150 9.04 -14.25 -9.94
CA MET A 150 8.85 -14.30 -11.40
C MET A 150 8.03 -15.51 -11.89
N ASN A 151 7.97 -16.60 -11.10
CA ASN A 151 7.20 -17.81 -11.40
C ASN A 151 5.99 -17.99 -10.45
N GLY A 152 5.50 -16.91 -9.83
CA GLY A 152 4.41 -16.96 -8.85
C GLY A 152 4.88 -16.75 -7.42
N ALA A 153 3.94 -16.61 -6.49
CA ALA A 153 4.22 -16.49 -5.07
C ALA A 153 3.63 -17.68 -4.32
N ALA A 154 2.32 -17.69 -4.06
CA ALA A 154 1.63 -18.87 -3.57
C ALA A 154 1.49 -19.97 -4.64
N THR A 155 1.49 -19.60 -5.93
CA THR A 155 1.49 -20.56 -7.05
C THR A 155 2.89 -20.95 -7.50
N ASN A 156 3.96 -20.55 -6.81
CA ASN A 156 5.31 -20.83 -7.27
C ASN A 156 5.62 -22.34 -7.24
N PRO A 157 6.25 -22.91 -8.30
CA PRO A 157 6.67 -24.31 -8.28
C PRO A 157 7.80 -24.60 -7.28
N ASP A 158 8.52 -23.58 -6.79
CA ASP A 158 9.50 -23.70 -5.72
C ASP A 158 8.86 -23.45 -4.33
N PRO A 159 8.83 -24.47 -3.44
CA PRO A 159 8.24 -24.32 -2.10
C PRO A 159 8.98 -23.31 -1.21
N ALA A 160 10.26 -22.99 -1.48
CA ALA A 160 10.98 -21.95 -0.74
C ALA A 160 10.41 -20.55 -1.04
N VAL A 161 9.95 -20.31 -2.27
CA VAL A 161 9.31 -19.05 -2.66
C VAL A 161 7.91 -18.94 -2.03
N PHE A 162 7.15 -20.04 -1.99
CA PHE A 162 5.90 -20.11 -1.23
C PHE A 162 6.10 -19.71 0.23
N ALA A 163 7.12 -20.29 0.89
CA ALA A 163 7.42 -19.98 2.29
C ALA A 163 7.80 -18.51 2.50
N ARG A 164 8.58 -17.92 1.60
CA ARG A 164 8.92 -16.48 1.63
C ARG A 164 7.68 -15.60 1.46
N ALA A 165 6.78 -15.94 0.53
CA ALA A 165 5.53 -15.22 0.33
C ALA A 165 4.64 -15.27 1.59
N ALA A 166 4.54 -16.44 2.23
CA ALA A 166 3.77 -16.61 3.45
C ALA A 166 4.33 -15.77 4.62
N ALA A 167 5.67 -15.71 4.75
CA ALA A 167 6.32 -14.86 5.75
C ALA A 167 6.04 -13.37 5.52
N SER A 168 6.14 -12.89 4.27
CA SER A 168 5.81 -11.51 3.90
C SER A 168 4.35 -11.16 4.20
N VAL A 169 3.40 -12.03 3.84
CA VAL A 169 1.98 -11.80 4.12
C VAL A 169 1.70 -11.81 5.61
N LYS A 170 2.25 -12.76 6.37
CA LYS A 170 2.13 -12.79 7.83
C LYS A 170 2.53 -11.45 8.45
N LYS A 171 3.74 -10.95 8.14
CA LYS A 171 4.24 -9.69 8.70
C LYS A 171 3.38 -8.50 8.26
N CYS A 172 3.02 -8.43 6.98
CA CYS A 172 2.23 -7.33 6.46
C CYS A 172 0.82 -7.29 7.05
N LEU A 173 0.19 -8.44 7.27
CA LEU A 173 -1.11 -8.55 7.92
C LEU A 173 -1.02 -8.08 9.38
N GLU A 174 0.01 -8.51 10.12
CA GLU A 174 0.25 -8.07 11.50
C GLU A 174 0.46 -6.55 11.60
N VAL A 175 1.23 -5.95 10.69
CA VAL A 175 1.41 -4.49 10.64
C VAL A 175 0.10 -3.80 10.25
N THR A 176 -0.63 -4.32 9.26
CA THR A 176 -1.94 -3.77 8.85
C THR A 176 -2.90 -3.76 10.05
N HIS A 177 -2.94 -4.86 10.82
CA HIS A 177 -3.73 -4.93 12.04
C HIS A 177 -3.26 -3.92 13.10
N ARG A 178 -1.95 -3.82 13.35
CA ARG A 178 -1.35 -2.85 14.31
C ARG A 178 -1.72 -1.40 13.98
N LEU A 179 -1.79 -1.05 12.70
CA LEU A 179 -2.15 0.28 12.20
C LEU A 179 -3.66 0.54 12.11
N GLY A 180 -4.48 -0.43 12.54
CA GLY A 180 -5.94 -0.33 12.49
C GLY A 180 -6.51 -0.37 11.08
N GLY A 181 -5.85 -1.07 10.15
CA GLY A 181 -6.33 -1.28 8.79
C GLY A 181 -7.73 -1.86 8.77
N GLU A 182 -8.62 -1.34 7.92
CA GLU A 182 -9.99 -1.83 7.84
C GLU A 182 -10.17 -3.06 6.94
N ASN A 183 -9.21 -3.33 6.07
CA ASN A 183 -9.19 -4.49 5.19
C ASN A 183 -7.75 -5.00 4.99
N TYR A 184 -7.60 -6.22 4.48
CA TYR A 184 -6.34 -6.72 3.93
C TYR A 184 -6.54 -7.24 2.51
N VAL A 185 -5.73 -6.76 1.57
CA VAL A 185 -5.87 -7.08 0.14
C VAL A 185 -4.89 -8.18 -0.25
N LEU A 186 -5.32 -9.04 -1.18
CA LEU A 186 -4.48 -10.04 -1.85
C LEU A 186 -4.67 -9.87 -3.36
N TRP A 187 -3.69 -9.26 -4.02
CA TRP A 187 -3.68 -9.11 -5.47
C TRP A 187 -2.64 -10.06 -6.08
N GLY A 188 -3.12 -11.04 -6.85
CA GLY A 188 -2.30 -12.10 -7.42
C GLY A 188 -1.52 -11.68 -8.67
N GLY A 189 -0.68 -10.66 -8.59
CA GLY A 189 0.04 -10.12 -9.76
C GLY A 189 0.94 -11.13 -10.51
N ARG A 190 1.38 -12.20 -9.83
CA ARG A 190 2.11 -13.33 -10.41
C ARG A 190 1.41 -14.69 -10.21
N GLU A 191 0.22 -14.70 -9.62
CA GLU A 191 -0.51 -15.93 -9.31
C GLU A 191 -1.26 -16.40 -10.56
N GLY A 192 -0.50 -16.99 -11.48
CA GLY A 192 -0.94 -17.42 -12.81
C GLY A 192 0.26 -17.95 -13.60
N TYR A 193 0.09 -18.09 -14.90
CA TYR A 193 1.12 -18.66 -15.77
C TYR A 193 1.38 -17.82 -17.01
N GLN A 194 2.61 -17.91 -17.52
CA GLN A 194 2.98 -17.35 -18.82
C GLN A 194 2.77 -18.34 -19.96
N SER A 195 2.90 -19.65 -19.69
CA SER A 195 2.68 -20.72 -20.66
C SER A 195 2.07 -21.93 -19.99
N ILE A 196 1.09 -22.57 -20.63
CA ILE A 196 0.46 -23.79 -20.10
C ILE A 196 1.40 -25.01 -20.15
N LEU A 197 2.45 -24.97 -20.98
CA LEU A 197 3.35 -26.10 -21.23
C LEU A 197 4.18 -26.51 -20.01
N ASN A 198 4.43 -25.58 -19.09
CA ASN A 198 5.23 -25.81 -17.88
C ASN A 198 4.44 -25.54 -16.59
N THR A 199 3.12 -25.50 -16.67
CA THR A 199 2.24 -25.14 -15.55
C THR A 199 1.33 -26.30 -15.19
N ASN A 200 1.43 -26.75 -13.93
CA ASN A 200 0.44 -27.65 -13.36
C ASN A 200 -0.65 -26.82 -12.68
N VAL A 201 -1.63 -26.35 -13.46
CA VAL A 201 -2.70 -25.44 -13.01
C VAL A 201 -3.42 -25.98 -11.77
N ARG A 202 -3.66 -27.30 -11.73
CA ARG A 202 -4.34 -27.91 -10.59
C ARG A 202 -3.52 -27.79 -9.30
N LEU A 203 -2.23 -28.13 -9.35
CA LEU A 203 -1.35 -28.03 -8.20
C LEU A 203 -1.19 -26.58 -7.73
N GLU A 204 -1.03 -25.65 -8.67
CA GLU A 204 -0.88 -24.22 -8.37
C GLU A 204 -2.14 -23.65 -7.69
N LEU A 205 -3.34 -23.98 -8.18
CA LEU A 205 -4.58 -23.56 -7.55
C LEU A 205 -4.81 -24.23 -6.18
N ASP A 206 -4.43 -25.50 -6.02
CA ASP A 206 -4.47 -26.17 -4.72
C ASP A 206 -3.53 -25.49 -3.71
N ASN A 207 -2.34 -25.05 -4.14
CA ASN A 207 -1.41 -24.30 -3.29
C ASN A 207 -1.93 -22.91 -2.96
N LEU A 208 -2.52 -22.19 -3.92
CA LEU A 208 -3.14 -20.90 -3.68
C LEU A 208 -4.29 -21.03 -2.67
N ALA A 209 -5.15 -22.06 -2.79
CA ALA A 209 -6.22 -22.32 -1.83
C ALA A 209 -5.69 -22.59 -0.41
N ARG A 210 -4.60 -23.36 -0.27
CA ARG A 210 -3.92 -23.57 1.03
C ARG A 210 -3.37 -22.26 1.58
N PHE A 211 -2.72 -21.46 0.74
CA PHE A 211 -2.17 -20.16 1.13
C PHE A 211 -3.27 -19.23 1.67
N LEU A 212 -4.38 -19.06 0.92
CA LEU A 212 -5.51 -18.23 1.34
C LEU A 212 -6.12 -18.72 2.67
N SER A 213 -6.22 -20.03 2.85
CA SER A 213 -6.69 -20.64 4.11
C SER A 213 -5.76 -20.28 5.27
N MET A 214 -4.44 -20.40 5.10
CA MET A 214 -3.45 -20.01 6.11
C MET A 214 -3.51 -18.52 6.46
N VAL A 215 -3.74 -17.65 5.46
CA VAL A 215 -3.91 -16.20 5.70
C VAL A 215 -5.16 -15.93 6.52
N ALA A 216 -6.29 -16.58 6.20
CA ALA A 216 -7.53 -16.46 6.97
C ALA A 216 -7.38 -16.99 8.41
N GLU A 217 -6.74 -18.15 8.58
CA GLU A 217 -6.42 -18.71 9.90
C GLU A 217 -5.56 -17.75 10.72
N HIS A 218 -4.51 -17.18 10.11
CA HIS A 218 -3.64 -16.23 10.80
C HIS A 218 -4.38 -14.93 11.15
N LYS A 219 -5.21 -14.39 10.25
CA LYS A 219 -6.12 -13.25 10.52
C LYS A 219 -6.94 -13.51 11.78
N HIS A 220 -7.60 -14.66 11.88
CA HIS A 220 -8.41 -15.02 13.04
C HIS A 220 -7.56 -15.19 14.31
N LYS A 221 -6.38 -15.81 14.18
CA LYS A 221 -5.44 -16.01 15.28
C LYS A 221 -4.96 -14.70 15.90
N VAL A 222 -4.68 -13.68 15.10
CA VAL A 222 -4.24 -12.36 15.60
C VAL A 222 -5.41 -11.43 15.97
N GLY A 223 -6.66 -11.86 15.75
CA GLY A 223 -7.85 -11.07 16.07
C GLY A 223 -8.15 -9.95 15.06
N PHE A 224 -7.59 -10.01 13.85
CA PHE A 224 -7.85 -9.01 12.82
C PHE A 224 -9.27 -9.15 12.27
N ARG A 225 -10.05 -8.06 12.33
CA ARG A 225 -11.48 -8.04 11.93
C ARG A 225 -11.72 -7.55 10.50
N GLY A 226 -10.74 -6.86 9.90
CA GLY A 226 -10.76 -6.44 8.49
C GLY A 226 -10.50 -7.58 7.52
#